data_AF-A0AAU9R2L9-F1
#
_entry.id   AF-A0AAU9R2L9-F1
#
_cell.length_a   1.000
_cell.length_b   1.000
_cell.length_c   1.000
_cell.angle_alpha   90.00
_cell.angle_beta   90.00
_cell.angle_gamma   90.00
#
_symmetry.space_group_name_H-M   'P 1'
#
loop_
_entity.id
_entity.type
_entity.pdbx_description
1 polymer ?
#
loop_
_entity_poly.entity_id
_entity_poly.type
_entity_poly.pdbx_seq_one_letter_code
_entity_poly.pdbx_strand_id
1 'polypeptide(L)'
;MASHGVKSSQIRIEITESALLSNTEAVIKEHISRFHEDGYQVWLDDFGSGFSSLNSLQNFDFDLLKIDMAFLRHANEKTPTILMDVIDMAKRLGIETLSEGVETKDEYDFLHSIGCVLAQGFYFSQPLPKDKITAKRKERGLEFESLAEYAFYKKIGQINVLNALYPFSGKNDQELAETVPVMLLLDKGGDLEPIYSNKAAQNWCQSLRLRGAGFEFDCRREFLTLVKQLGETADGEIIEENFRIKDYAGRLRLQLVAEMPGQRAYVINTNMV
;
A
#
# COMPACT_ATOMS: atom_id res chain seq x y z
N MET A 1 11.53 6.09 -27.38
CA MET A 1 11.50 6.74 -26.05
C MET A 1 12.88 7.20 -25.59
N ALA A 2 13.94 6.38 -25.72
CA ALA A 2 15.31 6.79 -25.40
C ALA A 2 15.78 8.08 -26.12
N SER A 3 15.41 8.26 -27.39
CA SER A 3 15.69 9.49 -28.16
C SER A 3 15.06 10.77 -27.58
N HIS A 4 14.11 10.63 -26.66
CA HIS A 4 13.43 11.73 -25.97
C HIS A 4 13.85 11.84 -24.49
N GLY A 5 14.87 11.10 -24.06
CA GLY A 5 15.37 11.13 -22.68
C GLY A 5 14.43 10.45 -21.65
N VAL A 6 13.44 9.68 -22.10
CA VAL A 6 12.50 8.97 -21.22
C VAL A 6 12.98 7.53 -21.01
N LYS A 7 13.19 7.15 -19.75
CA LYS A 7 13.54 5.77 -19.36
C LYS A 7 12.31 4.86 -19.43
N SER A 8 12.50 3.58 -19.75
CA SER A 8 11.42 2.58 -19.76
C SER A 8 10.69 2.50 -18.41
N SER A 9 11.43 2.64 -17.31
CA SER A 9 10.88 2.69 -15.94
C SER A 9 9.94 3.86 -15.66
N GLN A 10 9.77 4.81 -16.59
CA GLN A 10 8.82 5.93 -16.48
C GLN A 10 7.55 5.70 -17.30
N ILE A 11 7.45 4.56 -17.98
CA ILE A 11 6.32 4.18 -18.82
C ILE A 11 5.70 2.92 -18.23
N ARG A 12 4.38 2.84 -18.28
CA ARG A 12 3.60 1.66 -17.88
C ARG A 12 2.88 1.13 -19.11
N ILE A 13 2.92 -0.18 -19.28
CA ILE A 13 2.19 -0.86 -20.35
C ILE A 13 0.98 -1.51 -19.71
N GLU A 14 -0.21 -1.07 -20.09
CA GLU A 14 -1.46 -1.65 -19.61
C GLU A 14 -1.99 -2.66 -20.63
N ILE A 15 -2.39 -3.84 -20.16
CA ILE A 15 -2.99 -4.90 -20.96
C ILE A 15 -4.33 -5.26 -20.34
N THR A 16 -5.41 -5.15 -21.11
CA THR A 16 -6.76 -5.50 -20.63
C THR A 16 -6.92 -6.99 -20.41
N GLU A 17 -7.74 -7.39 -19.42
CA GLU A 17 -8.06 -8.80 -19.16
C GLU A 17 -8.57 -9.51 -20.42
N SER A 18 -9.41 -8.84 -21.20
CA SER A 18 -9.99 -9.39 -22.44
C SER A 18 -8.95 -9.72 -23.52
N ALA A 19 -7.83 -8.99 -23.57
CA ALA A 19 -6.76 -9.29 -24.52
C ALA A 19 -6.11 -10.65 -24.23
N LEU A 20 -6.06 -11.06 -22.96
CA LEU A 20 -5.48 -12.32 -22.50
C LEU A 20 -6.31 -13.55 -22.89
N LEU A 21 -7.61 -13.38 -23.11
CA LEU A 21 -8.54 -14.47 -23.45
C LEU A 21 -8.47 -14.90 -24.93
N SER A 22 -7.58 -14.30 -25.71
CA SER A 22 -7.38 -14.63 -27.10
C SER A 22 -6.53 -15.90 -27.27
N ASN A 23 -6.64 -16.57 -28.42
CA ASN A 23 -5.84 -17.77 -28.76
C ASN A 23 -4.33 -17.49 -28.95
N THR A 24 -3.80 -16.41 -28.39
CA THR A 24 -2.43 -15.93 -28.52
C THR A 24 -1.71 -15.81 -27.18
N GLU A 25 -2.18 -16.53 -26.14
CA GLU A 25 -1.60 -16.52 -24.78
C GLU A 25 -0.06 -16.58 -24.77
N ALA A 26 0.52 -17.52 -25.54
CA ALA A 26 1.97 -17.68 -25.64
C ALA A 26 2.69 -16.45 -26.21
N VAL A 27 2.08 -15.78 -27.20
CA VAL A 27 2.62 -14.57 -27.84
C VAL A 27 2.53 -13.39 -26.87
N ILE A 28 1.41 -13.25 -26.15
CA ILE A 28 1.25 -12.22 -25.12
C ILE A 28 2.29 -12.40 -24.02
N LYS A 29 2.49 -13.64 -23.56
CA LYS A 29 3.47 -13.97 -22.54
C LYS A 29 4.89 -13.60 -22.97
N GLU A 30 5.27 -13.92 -24.22
CA GLU A 30 6.56 -13.52 -24.78
C GLU A 30 6.72 -12.00 -24.79
N HIS A 31 5.69 -11.24 -25.18
CA HIS A 31 5.76 -9.79 -25.19
C HIS A 31 5.88 -9.19 -23.79
N ILE A 32 5.18 -9.73 -22.80
CA ILE A 32 5.31 -9.31 -21.40
C ILE A 32 6.75 -9.53 -20.91
N SER A 33 7.32 -10.71 -21.14
CA SER A 33 8.73 -10.99 -20.79
C SER A 33 9.68 -9.99 -21.44
N ARG A 34 9.49 -9.68 -22.73
CA ARG A 34 10.32 -8.69 -23.45
C ARG A 34 10.17 -7.28 -22.89
N PHE A 35 8.97 -6.86 -22.49
CA PHE A 35 8.77 -5.57 -21.83
C PHE A 35 9.54 -5.49 -20.51
N HIS A 36 9.55 -6.55 -19.71
CA HIS A 36 10.33 -6.61 -18.48
C HIS A 36 11.84 -6.59 -18.75
N GLU A 37 12.33 -7.32 -19.75
CA GLU A 37 13.74 -7.30 -20.16
C GLU A 37 14.20 -5.88 -20.56
N ASP A 38 13.32 -5.11 -21.19
CA ASP A 38 13.55 -3.71 -21.57
C ASP A 38 13.35 -2.72 -20.40
N GLY A 39 12.95 -3.20 -19.21
CA GLY A 39 12.77 -2.40 -18.00
C GLY A 39 11.45 -1.64 -17.90
N TYR A 40 10.44 -2.02 -18.70
CA TYR A 40 9.06 -1.56 -18.52
C TYR A 40 8.39 -2.33 -17.40
N GLN A 41 7.32 -1.74 -16.87
CA GLN A 41 6.36 -2.46 -16.04
C GLN A 41 5.11 -2.76 -16.84
N VAL A 42 4.51 -3.92 -16.59
CA VAL A 42 3.28 -4.36 -17.24
C VAL A 42 2.16 -4.48 -16.20
N TRP A 43 1.05 -3.80 -16.47
CA TRP A 43 -0.12 -3.70 -15.60
C TRP A 43 -1.28 -4.47 -16.23
N LEU A 44 -2.01 -5.23 -15.42
CA LEU A 44 -3.26 -5.87 -15.82
C LEU A 44 -4.42 -4.91 -15.60
N ASP A 45 -5.11 -4.57 -16.67
CA ASP A 45 -6.22 -3.63 -16.70
C ASP A 45 -7.59 -4.33 -16.68
N ASP A 46 -8.62 -3.62 -16.17
CA ASP A 46 -10.00 -4.09 -16.04
C ASP A 46 -10.15 -5.43 -15.26
N PHE A 47 -9.33 -5.67 -14.23
CA PHE A 47 -9.39 -6.93 -13.49
C PHE A 47 -10.74 -7.12 -12.81
N GLY A 48 -11.38 -8.25 -13.09
CA GLY A 48 -12.68 -8.62 -12.52
C GLY A 48 -13.87 -8.25 -13.41
N SER A 49 -13.62 -7.73 -14.62
CA SER A 49 -14.65 -7.51 -15.63
C SER A 49 -15.04 -8.79 -16.40
N GLY A 50 -14.26 -9.87 -16.28
CA GLY A 50 -14.39 -11.11 -17.07
C GLY A 50 -14.32 -12.44 -16.29
N PHE A 51 -14.23 -13.56 -17.04
CA PHE A 51 -14.38 -14.94 -16.54
C PHE A 51 -13.06 -15.69 -16.24
N SER A 52 -11.87 -15.06 -16.20
CA SER A 52 -10.60 -15.82 -15.97
C SER A 52 -9.48 -15.04 -15.29
N SER A 53 -9.84 -14.12 -14.40
CA SER A 53 -8.90 -13.21 -13.73
C SER A 53 -7.81 -13.91 -12.90
N LEU A 54 -8.11 -15.04 -12.24
CA LEU A 54 -7.12 -15.80 -11.46
C LEU A 54 -6.15 -16.63 -12.31
N ASN A 55 -6.62 -17.21 -13.42
CA ASN A 55 -5.73 -17.94 -14.33
C ASN A 55 -4.71 -16.99 -14.97
N SER A 56 -5.12 -15.76 -15.27
CA SER A 56 -4.22 -14.72 -15.75
C SER A 56 -3.10 -14.43 -14.74
N LEU A 57 -3.43 -14.28 -13.45
CA LEU A 57 -2.42 -14.06 -12.41
C LEU A 57 -1.50 -15.27 -12.20
N GLN A 58 -1.94 -16.49 -12.53
CA GLN A 58 -1.11 -17.68 -12.45
C GLN A 58 -0.13 -17.79 -13.63
N ASN A 59 -0.53 -17.36 -14.82
CA ASN A 59 0.22 -17.63 -16.05
C ASN A 59 1.13 -16.47 -16.50
N PHE A 60 0.84 -15.26 -16.04
CA PHE A 60 1.53 -14.04 -16.45
C PHE A 60 2.13 -13.30 -15.25
N ASP A 61 3.32 -12.77 -15.45
CA ASP A 61 3.98 -11.92 -14.47
C ASP A 61 3.50 -10.48 -14.70
N PHE A 62 2.71 -9.94 -13.78
CA PHE A 62 2.27 -8.53 -13.81
C PHE A 62 2.85 -7.78 -12.63
N ASP A 63 3.21 -6.51 -12.83
CA ASP A 63 3.68 -5.63 -11.76
C ASP A 63 2.54 -5.07 -10.91
N LEU A 64 1.37 -4.89 -11.52
CA LEU A 64 0.24 -4.21 -10.91
C LEU A 64 -1.09 -4.73 -11.45
N LEU A 65 -2.07 -4.76 -10.56
CA LEU A 65 -3.46 -5.11 -10.81
C LEU A 65 -4.36 -3.87 -10.71
N LYS A 66 -5.00 -3.48 -11.82
CA LYS A 66 -6.00 -2.41 -11.84
C LYS A 66 -7.38 -3.02 -11.62
N ILE A 67 -7.94 -2.77 -10.44
CA ILE A 67 -9.23 -3.27 -9.98
C ILE A 67 -10.30 -2.24 -10.34
N ASP A 68 -11.16 -2.57 -11.30
CA ASP A 68 -12.25 -1.68 -11.70
C ASP A 68 -13.35 -1.67 -10.63
N MET A 69 -13.62 -0.52 -10.01
CA MET A 69 -14.73 -0.38 -9.06
C MET A 69 -16.09 -0.56 -9.73
N ALA A 70 -16.20 -0.62 -11.06
CA ALA A 70 -17.40 -1.07 -11.74
C ALA A 70 -17.74 -2.54 -11.45
N PHE A 71 -16.77 -3.37 -11.06
CA PHE A 71 -17.00 -4.67 -10.41
C PHE A 71 -17.94 -4.52 -9.19
N LEU A 72 -17.95 -3.34 -8.56
CA LEU A 72 -18.80 -2.97 -7.43
C LEU A 72 -20.09 -2.23 -7.82
N ARG A 73 -20.43 -2.08 -9.10
CA ARG A 73 -21.73 -1.47 -9.47
C ARG A 73 -22.94 -2.24 -8.92
N HIS A 74 -22.73 -3.48 -8.46
CA HIS A 74 -23.67 -4.29 -7.71
C HIS A 74 -23.15 -4.58 -6.28
N ALA A 75 -22.50 -3.59 -5.66
CA ALA A 75 -21.93 -3.73 -4.33
C ALA A 75 -22.98 -4.26 -3.37
N ASN A 76 -22.60 -5.31 -2.66
CA ASN A 76 -23.40 -5.89 -1.60
C ASN A 76 -22.51 -6.13 -0.38
N GLU A 77 -23.07 -6.72 0.66
CA GLU A 77 -22.38 -7.04 1.91
C GLU A 77 -21.07 -7.85 1.75
N LYS A 78 -20.88 -8.56 0.62
CA LYS A 78 -19.69 -9.37 0.34
C LYS A 78 -18.57 -8.59 -0.36
N THR A 79 -18.88 -7.44 -0.95
CA THR A 79 -17.93 -6.63 -1.72
C THR A 79 -16.68 -6.27 -0.91
N PRO A 80 -16.77 -5.80 0.34
CA PRO A 80 -15.60 -5.51 1.15
C PRO A 80 -14.69 -6.73 1.34
N THR A 81 -15.25 -7.90 1.63
CA THR A 81 -14.52 -9.16 1.79
C THR A 81 -13.77 -9.55 0.53
N ILE A 82 -14.45 -9.48 -0.63
CA ILE A 82 -13.82 -9.83 -1.92
C ILE A 82 -12.64 -8.90 -2.22
N LEU A 83 -12.79 -7.59 -2.01
CA LEU A 83 -11.70 -6.63 -2.24
C LEU A 83 -10.52 -6.86 -1.31
N MET A 84 -10.78 -7.15 -0.03
CA MET A 84 -9.72 -7.51 0.92
C MET A 84 -8.96 -8.75 0.46
N ASP A 85 -9.66 -9.81 0.06
CA ASP A 85 -9.05 -11.06 -0.38
C ASP A 85 -8.24 -10.88 -1.66
N VAL A 86 -8.73 -10.09 -2.62
CA VAL A 86 -8.01 -9.77 -3.86
C VAL A 86 -6.74 -8.98 -3.57
N ILE A 87 -6.81 -7.95 -2.72
CA ILE A 87 -5.65 -7.13 -2.37
C ILE A 87 -4.62 -7.95 -1.57
N ASP A 88 -5.06 -8.75 -0.61
CA ASP A 88 -4.21 -9.66 0.15
C ASP A 88 -3.51 -10.68 -0.75
N MET A 89 -4.26 -11.28 -1.70
CA MET A 89 -3.70 -12.17 -2.71
C MET A 89 -2.66 -11.46 -3.59
N ALA A 90 -2.99 -10.30 -4.16
CA ALA A 90 -2.06 -9.54 -5.02
C ALA A 90 -0.75 -9.23 -4.28
N LYS A 91 -0.83 -8.76 -3.03
CA LYS A 91 0.36 -8.52 -2.19
C LYS A 91 1.18 -9.79 -1.94
N ARG A 92 0.54 -10.95 -1.71
CA ARG A 92 1.25 -12.24 -1.56
C ARG A 92 1.96 -12.69 -2.83
N LEU A 93 1.43 -12.31 -3.99
CA LEU A 93 2.06 -12.55 -5.29
C LEU A 93 3.13 -11.50 -5.63
N GLY A 94 3.33 -10.48 -4.79
CA GLY A 94 4.25 -9.37 -5.05
C GLY A 94 3.74 -8.37 -6.10
N ILE A 95 2.42 -8.35 -6.34
CA ILE A 95 1.75 -7.52 -7.34
C ILE A 95 1.14 -6.30 -6.63
N GLU A 96 1.42 -5.09 -7.15
CA GLU A 96 0.81 -3.85 -6.65
C GLU A 96 -0.68 -3.79 -7.00
N THR A 97 -1.47 -3.00 -6.26
CA THR A 97 -2.89 -2.82 -6.57
C THR A 97 -3.23 -1.36 -6.79
N LEU A 98 -4.08 -1.12 -7.80
CA LEU A 98 -4.65 0.16 -8.12
C LEU A 98 -6.17 0.00 -8.22
N SER A 99 -6.94 0.80 -7.51
CA SER A 99 -8.41 0.82 -7.68
C SER A 99 -8.84 1.93 -8.62
N GLU A 100 -9.66 1.60 -9.61
CA GLU A 100 -10.18 2.54 -10.60
C GLU A 100 -11.62 2.93 -10.33
N GLY A 101 -11.99 4.18 -10.60
CA GLY A 101 -13.37 4.63 -10.40
C GLY A 101 -13.70 4.92 -8.93
N VAL A 102 -12.73 5.35 -8.13
CA VAL A 102 -12.97 5.86 -6.78
C VAL A 102 -13.63 7.23 -6.87
N GLU A 103 -14.87 7.36 -6.41
CA GLU A 103 -15.69 8.57 -6.54
C GLU A 103 -15.87 9.32 -5.22
N THR A 104 -15.81 8.61 -4.09
CA THR A 104 -16.08 9.16 -2.76
C THR A 104 -14.90 9.00 -1.80
N LYS A 105 -14.92 9.81 -0.73
CA LYS A 105 -13.94 9.70 0.35
C LYS A 105 -14.06 8.35 1.07
N ASP A 106 -15.28 7.87 1.28
CA ASP A 106 -15.51 6.62 2.03
C ASP A 106 -14.95 5.41 1.27
N GLU A 107 -15.07 5.38 -0.06
CA GLU A 107 -14.42 4.38 -0.91
C GLU A 107 -12.90 4.46 -0.81
N TYR A 108 -12.33 5.66 -0.89
CA TYR A 108 -10.89 5.87 -0.72
C TYR A 108 -10.39 5.40 0.66
N ASP A 109 -11.06 5.81 1.73
CA ASP A 109 -10.71 5.45 3.10
C ASP A 109 -10.78 3.93 3.31
N PHE A 110 -11.81 3.28 2.75
CA PHE A 110 -11.93 1.83 2.78
C PHE A 110 -10.77 1.14 2.05
N LEU A 111 -10.50 1.53 0.81
CA LEU A 111 -9.40 0.98 0.00
C LEU A 111 -8.04 1.19 0.67
N HIS A 112 -7.80 2.37 1.25
CA HIS A 112 -6.60 2.67 2.03
C HIS A 112 -6.50 1.78 3.27
N SER A 113 -7.62 1.56 3.97
CA SER A 113 -7.64 0.75 5.20
C SER A 113 -7.27 -0.72 4.97
N ILE A 114 -7.52 -1.24 3.77
CA ILE A 114 -7.21 -2.62 3.38
C ILE A 114 -5.88 -2.71 2.60
N GLY A 115 -5.15 -1.59 2.49
CA GLY A 115 -3.80 -1.55 1.93
C GLY A 115 -3.74 -1.50 0.40
N CYS A 116 -4.80 -1.04 -0.28
CA CYS A 116 -4.71 -0.70 -1.69
C CYS A 116 -3.67 0.43 -1.88
N VAL A 117 -2.72 0.24 -2.80
CA VAL A 117 -1.54 1.12 -2.90
C VAL A 117 -1.84 2.37 -3.71
N LEU A 118 -2.56 2.22 -4.82
CA LEU A 118 -2.90 3.30 -5.74
C LEU A 118 -4.41 3.40 -5.91
N ALA A 119 -4.89 4.60 -6.22
CA ALA A 119 -6.28 4.84 -6.52
C ALA A 119 -6.42 5.91 -7.60
N GLN A 120 -7.38 5.72 -8.49
CA GLN A 120 -7.79 6.72 -9.46
C GLN A 120 -9.31 6.82 -9.55
N GLY A 121 -9.80 8.01 -9.84
CA GLY A 121 -11.23 8.26 -9.99
C GLY A 121 -11.62 9.69 -9.67
N PHE A 122 -12.92 9.96 -9.79
CA PHE A 122 -13.48 11.31 -9.69
C PHE A 122 -13.36 11.92 -8.30
N TYR A 123 -13.13 11.09 -7.27
CA TYR A 123 -12.77 11.57 -5.94
C TYR A 123 -11.58 12.53 -6.01
N PHE A 124 -10.56 12.21 -6.82
CA PHE A 124 -9.37 13.04 -7.01
C PHE A 124 -9.56 14.03 -8.15
N SER A 125 -9.83 13.53 -9.36
CA SER A 125 -10.01 14.32 -10.58
C SER A 125 -10.59 13.46 -11.69
N GLN A 126 -11.37 14.09 -12.57
CA GLN A 126 -11.67 13.54 -13.89
C GLN A 126 -10.40 13.54 -14.78
N PRO A 127 -10.38 12.81 -15.90
CA PRO A 127 -9.35 12.98 -16.93
C PRO A 127 -9.29 14.43 -17.41
N LEU A 128 -8.07 15.00 -17.50
CA LEU A 128 -7.87 16.40 -17.83
C LEU A 128 -6.82 16.58 -18.93
N PRO A 129 -6.98 17.60 -19.79
CA PRO A 129 -5.90 18.12 -20.62
C PRO A 129 -4.68 18.53 -19.78
N LYS A 130 -3.48 18.36 -20.36
CA LYS A 130 -2.18 18.60 -19.68
C LYS A 130 -2.09 19.97 -18.99
N ASP A 131 -2.60 21.01 -19.64
CA ASP A 131 -2.58 22.41 -19.15
C ASP A 131 -3.41 22.62 -17.88
N LYS A 132 -4.40 21.75 -17.61
CA LYS A 132 -5.25 21.84 -16.42
C LYS A 132 -4.74 21.05 -15.22
N ILE A 133 -3.81 20.11 -15.42
CA ILE A 133 -3.31 19.22 -14.35
C ILE A 133 -2.70 20.03 -13.21
N THR A 134 -1.84 21.01 -13.51
CA THR A 134 -1.15 21.81 -12.48
C THR A 134 -2.13 22.55 -11.57
N ALA A 135 -3.19 23.13 -12.16
CA ALA A 135 -4.20 23.86 -11.40
C ALA A 135 -5.03 22.91 -10.53
N LYS A 136 -5.51 21.79 -11.11
CA LYS A 136 -6.30 20.79 -10.37
C LYS A 136 -5.49 20.17 -9.22
N ARG A 137 -4.22 19.86 -9.46
CA ARG A 137 -3.31 19.30 -8.44
C ARG A 137 -3.21 20.23 -7.22
N LYS A 138 -3.00 21.54 -7.44
CA LYS A 138 -2.95 22.55 -6.38
C LYS A 138 -4.28 22.72 -5.65
N GLU A 139 -5.39 22.76 -6.38
CA GLU A 139 -6.75 22.82 -5.81
C GLU A 139 -7.02 21.67 -4.84
N ARG A 140 -6.53 20.47 -5.18
CA ARG A 140 -6.70 19.25 -4.38
C ARG A 140 -5.65 19.06 -3.30
N GLY A 141 -4.66 19.94 -3.19
CA GLY A 141 -3.54 19.78 -2.26
C GLY A 141 -2.67 18.55 -2.56
N LEU A 142 -2.63 18.14 -3.83
CA LEU A 142 -1.81 17.03 -4.30
C LEU A 142 -0.43 17.54 -4.72
N GLU A 143 0.58 16.68 -4.63
CA GLU A 143 1.92 16.95 -5.12
C GLU A 143 2.34 15.91 -6.17
N PHE A 144 3.32 16.28 -6.99
CA PHE A 144 3.89 15.35 -7.94
C PHE A 144 4.99 14.61 -7.22
N GLU A 145 4.93 13.30 -7.32
CA GLU A 145 5.96 12.43 -6.84
C GLU A 145 7.17 12.47 -7.77
N SER A 146 8.36 12.61 -7.20
CA SER A 146 9.62 12.41 -7.92
C SER A 146 9.90 10.92 -8.15
N LEU A 147 10.82 10.58 -9.05
CA LEU A 147 11.18 9.18 -9.28
C LEU A 147 11.75 8.48 -8.03
N ALA A 148 12.41 9.24 -7.15
CA ALA A 148 12.94 8.71 -5.90
C ALA A 148 11.82 8.43 -4.90
N GLU A 149 10.84 9.34 -4.79
CA GLU A 149 9.65 9.13 -3.97
C GLU A 149 8.82 7.95 -4.48
N TYR A 150 8.63 7.82 -5.80
CA TYR A 150 7.93 6.67 -6.38
C TYR A 150 8.57 5.35 -5.97
N ALA A 151 9.90 5.24 -6.10
CA ALA A 151 10.63 4.03 -5.69
C ALA A 151 10.52 3.77 -4.17
N PHE A 152 10.44 4.83 -3.36
CA PHE A 152 10.29 4.77 -1.92
C PHE A 152 8.88 4.32 -1.51
N TYR A 153 7.83 4.97 -2.01
CA TYR A 153 6.43 4.63 -1.71
C TYR A 153 6.02 3.28 -2.32
N LYS A 154 6.59 2.88 -3.45
CA LYS A 154 6.44 1.52 -3.99
C LYS A 154 6.87 0.45 -2.97
N LYS A 155 8.02 0.62 -2.30
CA LYS A 155 8.46 -0.32 -1.25
C LYS A 155 7.49 -0.36 -0.06
N ILE A 156 6.95 0.79 0.33
CA ILE A 156 5.93 0.87 1.39
C ILE A 156 4.64 0.16 0.97
N GLY A 157 4.21 0.33 -0.28
CA GLY A 157 3.01 -0.29 -0.84
C GLY A 157 3.04 -1.82 -0.84
N GLN A 158 4.23 -2.43 -0.88
CA GLN A 158 4.40 -3.89 -0.81
C GLN A 158 4.08 -4.48 0.57
N ILE A 159 3.98 -3.65 1.61
CA ILE A 159 3.69 -4.13 2.95
C ILE A 159 2.24 -4.64 3.03
N ASN A 160 2.09 -5.89 3.45
CA ASN A 160 0.79 -6.51 3.64
C ASN A 160 0.24 -6.19 5.02
N VAL A 161 -0.46 -5.07 5.11
CA VAL A 161 -1.13 -4.60 6.34
C VAL A 161 -2.30 -5.47 6.77
N LEU A 162 -2.81 -6.33 5.88
CA LEU A 162 -3.86 -7.32 6.21
C LEU A 162 -3.29 -8.56 6.92
N ASN A 163 -1.97 -8.76 6.90
CA ASN A 163 -1.31 -9.84 7.64
C ASN A 163 -0.57 -9.28 8.86
N ALA A 164 -1.28 -9.11 9.99
CA ALA A 164 -0.72 -8.40 11.15
C ALA A 164 0.35 -9.18 11.94
N LEU A 165 0.42 -10.50 11.80
CA LEU A 165 1.47 -11.32 12.44
C LEU A 165 2.79 -11.23 11.68
N TYR A 166 2.69 -11.11 10.36
CA TYR A 166 3.82 -11.08 9.45
C TYR A 166 3.61 -10.06 8.33
N PRO A 167 3.51 -8.75 8.65
CA PRO A 167 3.52 -7.73 7.61
C PRO A 167 4.87 -7.73 6.83
N PHE A 168 5.87 -8.46 7.36
CA PHE A 168 7.25 -8.58 6.90
C PHE A 168 7.55 -9.88 6.15
N SER A 169 6.68 -10.89 6.21
CA SER A 169 6.93 -12.18 5.54
C SER A 169 5.64 -12.72 4.96
N GLY A 170 5.62 -12.99 3.65
CA GLY A 170 4.45 -13.48 2.91
C GLY A 170 3.94 -14.88 3.29
N LYS A 171 3.86 -15.22 4.58
CA LYS A 171 3.28 -16.47 5.10
C LYS A 171 1.94 -16.21 5.77
N ASN A 172 0.97 -17.05 5.41
CA ASN A 172 -0.43 -17.01 5.83
C ASN A 172 -0.61 -17.36 7.30
N ASP A 173 -1.25 -16.47 8.06
CA ASP A 173 -2.15 -16.82 9.17
C ASP A 173 -3.23 -15.73 9.25
N GLN A 174 -4.45 -16.07 8.81
CA GLN A 174 -5.56 -15.13 8.56
C GLN A 174 -6.31 -14.70 9.85
N GLU A 175 -6.07 -15.36 10.99
CA GLU A 175 -6.92 -15.21 12.19
C GLU A 175 -6.55 -14.06 13.14
N LEU A 176 -5.49 -13.29 12.89
CA LEU A 176 -4.96 -12.31 13.88
C LEU A 176 -4.80 -10.86 13.36
N ALA A 177 -5.31 -10.55 12.16
CA ALA A 177 -5.16 -9.23 11.53
C ALA A 177 -5.83 -8.08 12.30
N GLU A 178 -6.95 -8.36 12.97
CA GLU A 178 -7.78 -7.32 13.61
C GLU A 178 -7.47 -7.10 15.10
N THR A 179 -6.65 -7.95 15.72
CA THR A 179 -6.36 -7.89 17.16
C THR A 179 -4.97 -7.34 17.48
N VAL A 180 -4.05 -7.39 16.51
CA VAL A 180 -2.68 -6.91 16.67
C VAL A 180 -2.57 -5.50 16.08
N PRO A 181 -2.27 -4.46 16.87
CA PRO A 181 -1.93 -3.14 16.37
C PRO A 181 -0.80 -3.16 15.34
N VAL A 182 -1.07 -2.66 14.13
CA VAL A 182 -0.09 -2.45 13.06
C VAL A 182 -0.13 -0.99 12.63
N MET A 183 1.05 -0.37 12.48
CA MET A 183 1.19 0.98 11.95
C MET A 183 2.32 1.07 10.94
N LEU A 184 2.13 1.88 9.90
CA LEU A 184 3.20 2.37 9.04
C LEU A 184 3.51 3.80 9.48
N LEU A 185 4.77 4.05 9.82
CA LEU A 185 5.26 5.33 10.30
C LEU A 185 6.25 5.88 9.28
N LEU A 186 6.06 7.14 8.90
CA LEU A 186 6.93 7.87 8.00
C LEU A 186 7.68 8.93 8.80
N ASP A 187 9.01 8.85 8.79
CA ASP A 187 9.91 9.85 9.36
C ASP A 187 10.37 10.79 8.25
N LYS A 188 9.97 12.07 8.33
CA LYS A 188 10.42 13.13 7.44
C LYS A 188 11.35 14.07 8.18
N GLY A 189 12.66 13.85 8.05
CA GLY A 189 13.67 14.72 8.68
C GLY A 189 13.55 14.83 10.20
N GLY A 190 13.02 13.80 10.85
CA GLY A 190 12.84 13.70 12.29
C GLY A 190 11.39 13.86 12.78
N ASP A 191 10.45 14.21 11.90
CA ASP A 191 9.02 14.24 12.19
C ASP A 191 8.38 12.91 11.82
N LEU A 192 8.04 12.11 12.84
CA LEU A 192 7.55 10.74 12.70
C LEU A 192 6.02 10.74 12.77
N GLU A 193 5.37 10.44 11.64
CA GLU A 193 3.91 10.45 11.49
C GLU A 193 3.36 9.09 11.04
N PRO A 194 2.20 8.65 11.55
CA PRO A 194 1.54 7.47 11.02
C PRO A 194 0.89 7.77 9.68
N ILE A 195 1.25 7.00 8.65
CA ILE A 195 0.61 7.02 7.32
C ILE A 195 -0.43 5.91 7.16
N TYR A 196 -0.39 4.91 8.05
CA TYR A 196 -1.38 3.85 8.15
C TYR A 196 -1.48 3.36 9.60
N SER A 197 -2.70 3.08 10.05
CA SER A 197 -2.98 2.40 11.32
C SER A 197 -4.19 1.50 11.14
N ASN A 198 -4.05 0.20 11.45
CA ASN A 198 -5.18 -0.72 11.43
C ASN A 198 -6.16 -0.45 12.59
N LYS A 199 -7.30 -1.15 12.61
CA LYS A 199 -8.35 -0.94 13.60
C LYS A 199 -7.85 -1.15 15.04
N ALA A 200 -7.01 -2.16 15.27
CA ALA A 200 -6.42 -2.42 16.58
C ALA A 200 -5.53 -1.25 17.06
N ALA A 201 -4.67 -0.71 16.20
CA ALA A 201 -3.84 0.46 16.51
C ALA A 201 -4.69 1.70 16.80
N GLN A 202 -5.76 1.93 16.03
CA GLN A 202 -6.69 3.04 16.27
C GLN A 202 -7.39 2.90 17.63
N ASN A 203 -7.90 1.71 17.95
CA ASN A 203 -8.55 1.42 19.24
C ASN A 203 -7.57 1.60 20.40
N TRP A 204 -6.31 1.16 20.23
CA TRP A 204 -5.25 1.38 21.21
C TRP A 204 -5.03 2.87 21.46
N CYS A 205 -4.82 3.68 20.41
CA CYS A 205 -4.69 5.13 20.53
C CYS A 205 -5.92 5.79 21.17
N GLN A 206 -7.13 5.33 20.84
CA GLN A 206 -8.36 5.82 21.46
C GLN A 206 -8.43 5.49 22.96
N SER A 207 -7.94 4.31 23.38
CA SER A 207 -7.88 3.95 24.79
C SER A 207 -6.96 4.89 25.60
N LEU A 208 -5.88 5.38 24.98
CA LEU A 208 -4.98 6.36 25.60
C LEU A 208 -5.69 7.70 25.81
N ARG A 209 -6.53 8.13 24.85
CA ARG A 209 -7.35 9.36 24.96
C ARG A 209 -8.32 9.35 26.12
N LEU A 210 -8.93 8.20 26.42
CA LEU A 210 -9.85 8.05 27.54
C LEU A 210 -9.16 8.30 28.90
N ARG A 211 -7.83 8.18 28.97
CA ARG A 211 -7.02 8.53 30.14
C ARG A 211 -6.60 10.01 30.18
N GLY A 212 -7.00 10.81 29.20
CA GLY A 212 -6.78 12.26 29.10
C GLY A 212 -5.76 12.67 28.04
N ALA A 213 -5.93 13.86 27.46
CA ALA A 213 -5.09 14.35 26.35
C ALA A 213 -3.60 14.49 26.72
N GLY A 214 -3.29 14.86 27.97
CA GLY A 214 -1.90 14.91 28.45
C GLY A 214 -1.26 13.53 28.54
N PHE A 215 -2.04 12.52 28.93
CA PHE A 215 -1.59 11.13 28.99
C PHE A 215 -1.34 10.56 27.59
N GLU A 216 -2.26 10.77 26.64
CA GLU A 216 -2.05 10.42 25.23
C GLU A 216 -0.79 11.07 24.67
N PHE A 217 -0.60 12.38 24.91
CA PHE A 217 0.55 13.13 24.42
C PHE A 217 1.88 12.56 24.95
N ASP A 218 1.96 12.31 26.26
CA ASP A 218 3.15 11.74 26.88
C ASP A 218 3.46 10.33 26.35
N CYS A 219 2.46 9.44 26.31
CA CYS A 219 2.61 8.08 25.78
C CYS A 219 3.04 8.10 24.32
N ARG A 220 2.42 8.96 23.49
CA ARG A 220 2.79 9.12 22.09
C ARG A 220 4.23 9.60 21.96
N ARG A 221 4.65 10.60 22.73
CA ARG A 221 6.03 11.13 22.69
C ARG A 221 7.04 10.06 23.08
N GLU A 222 6.82 9.35 24.19
CA GLU A 222 7.71 8.27 24.66
C GLU A 222 7.77 7.12 23.64
N PHE A 223 6.63 6.74 23.05
CA PHE A 223 6.55 5.69 22.03
C PHE A 223 7.28 6.06 20.74
N LEU A 224 7.06 7.27 20.21
CA LEU A 224 7.75 7.73 19.01
C LEU A 224 9.26 7.89 19.24
N THR A 225 9.68 8.25 20.46
CA THR A 225 11.11 8.31 20.83
C THR A 225 11.74 6.92 20.77
N LEU A 226 11.06 5.90 21.34
CA LEU A 226 11.50 4.52 21.27
C LEU A 226 11.61 4.04 19.82
N VAL A 227 10.56 4.24 19.01
CA VAL A 227 10.55 3.87 17.59
C VAL A 227 11.73 4.50 16.85
N LYS A 228 12.03 5.76 17.11
CA LYS A 228 13.12 6.48 16.45
C LYS A 228 14.49 5.92 16.85
N GLN A 229 14.71 5.64 18.13
CA GLN A 229 15.93 5.02 18.65
C GLN A 229 16.17 3.64 18.05
N LEU A 230 15.14 2.80 17.98
CA LEU A 230 15.25 1.48 17.35
C LEU A 230 15.39 1.59 15.83
N GLY A 231 14.75 2.57 15.21
CA GLY A 231 14.86 2.81 13.78
C GLY A 231 16.27 3.21 13.34
N GLU A 232 17.02 3.95 14.16
CA GLU A 232 18.43 4.30 13.89
C GLU A 232 19.35 3.08 13.81
N THR A 233 19.02 2.00 14.51
CA THR A 233 19.80 0.75 14.49
C THR A 233 19.25 -0.29 13.50
N ALA A 234 18.05 -0.09 12.97
CA ALA A 234 17.42 -0.99 12.00
C ALA A 234 18.04 -0.84 10.60
N ASP A 235 18.72 -1.89 10.13
CA ASP A 235 19.25 -2.00 8.76
C ASP A 235 18.41 -2.99 7.93
N GLY A 236 17.08 -2.79 7.95
CA GLY A 236 16.10 -3.66 7.28
C GLY A 236 15.80 -4.99 7.98
N GLU A 237 16.54 -5.36 9.03
CA GLU A 237 16.21 -6.48 9.90
C GLU A 237 15.02 -6.15 10.82
N ILE A 238 14.33 -7.20 11.28
CA ILE A 238 13.25 -7.06 12.27
C ILE A 238 13.90 -6.93 13.65
N ILE A 239 13.66 -5.80 14.30
CA ILE A 239 14.03 -5.58 15.70
C ILE A 239 12.83 -5.92 16.57
N GLU A 240 13.04 -6.69 17.63
CA GLU A 240 12.03 -6.97 18.65
C GLU A 240 12.51 -6.49 20.01
N GLU A 241 11.70 -5.64 20.66
CA GLU A 241 12.05 -5.08 21.96
C GLU A 241 10.84 -5.06 22.89
N ASN A 242 11.07 -5.40 24.15
CA ASN A 242 10.05 -5.20 25.19
C ASN A 242 10.10 -3.74 25.63
N PHE A 243 8.96 -3.11 25.78
CA PHE A 243 8.88 -1.72 26.24
C PHE A 243 7.93 -1.57 27.42
N ARG A 244 8.17 -0.51 28.20
CA ARG A 244 7.23 -0.02 29.20
C ARG A 244 7.13 1.49 29.07
N ILE A 245 5.92 1.99 28.81
CA ILE A 245 5.60 3.41 28.67
C ILE A 245 4.42 3.70 29.60
N LYS A 246 4.66 4.51 30.63
CA LYS A 246 3.71 4.70 31.75
C LYS A 246 3.23 3.34 32.28
N ASP A 247 1.92 3.07 32.23
CA ASP A 247 1.28 1.83 32.69
C ASP A 247 1.16 0.77 31.59
N TYR A 248 1.68 1.03 30.38
CA TYR A 248 1.64 0.10 29.26
C TYR A 248 2.95 -0.68 29.21
N ALA A 249 2.84 -2.00 29.16
CA ALA A 249 3.93 -2.89 28.81
C ALA A 249 3.54 -3.65 27.55
N GLY A 250 4.53 -3.95 26.72
CA GLY A 250 4.29 -4.68 25.50
C GLY A 250 5.57 -5.12 24.85
N ARG A 251 5.42 -5.84 23.75
CA ARG A 251 6.50 -6.14 22.82
C ARG A 251 6.26 -5.40 21.53
N LEU A 252 7.24 -4.60 21.12
CA LEU A 252 7.28 -3.90 19.85
C LEU A 252 8.14 -4.71 18.88
N ARG A 253 7.64 -4.92 17.67
CA ARG A 253 8.46 -5.33 16.53
C ARG A 253 8.51 -4.18 15.54
N LEU A 254 9.68 -3.91 15.00
CA LEU A 254 9.93 -2.80 14.08
C LEU A 254 10.81 -3.28 12.93
N GLN A 255 10.48 -2.84 11.72
CA GLN A 255 11.33 -3.02 10.55
C GLN A 255 11.39 -1.72 9.75
N LEU A 256 12.60 -1.32 9.32
CA LEU A 256 12.79 -0.31 8.28
C LEU A 256 12.44 -0.94 6.92
N VAL A 257 11.45 -0.38 6.22
CA VAL A 257 10.95 -0.94 4.95
C VAL A 257 11.30 -0.11 3.73
N ALA A 258 11.53 1.18 3.92
CA ALA A 258 12.00 2.05 2.85
C ALA A 258 12.85 3.19 3.41
N GLU A 259 13.82 3.62 2.63
CA GLU A 259 14.66 4.77 2.93
C GLU A 259 15.01 5.52 1.64
N MET A 260 15.01 6.84 1.72
CA MET A 260 15.53 7.77 0.72
C MET A 260 16.11 9.01 1.43
N PRO A 261 16.89 9.87 0.76
CA PRO A 261 17.44 11.06 1.41
C PRO A 261 16.37 11.90 2.13
N GLY A 262 16.49 12.01 3.45
CA GLY A 262 15.57 12.78 4.30
C GLY A 262 14.27 12.07 4.71
N GLN A 263 14.01 10.85 4.24
CA GLN A 263 12.81 10.09 4.61
C GLN A 263 13.10 8.62 4.92
N ARG A 264 12.49 8.10 6.00
CA ARG A 264 12.54 6.68 6.38
C ARG A 264 11.12 6.20 6.69
N ALA A 265 10.79 4.98 6.28
CA ALA A 265 9.50 4.38 6.59
C ALA A 265 9.70 3.11 7.39
N TYR A 266 8.94 3.00 8.47
CA TYR A 266 8.94 1.87 9.36
C TYR A 266 7.56 1.26 9.40
N VAL A 267 7.56 -0.04 9.62
CA VAL A 267 6.36 -0.78 9.93
C VAL A 267 6.56 -1.37 11.31
N ILE A 268 5.54 -1.21 12.12
CA ILE A 268 5.56 -1.67 13.50
C ILE A 268 4.34 -2.52 13.77
N ASN A 269 4.51 -3.50 14.64
CA ASN A 269 3.40 -4.09 15.35
C ASN A 269 3.71 -4.18 16.84
N THR A 270 2.67 -4.16 17.67
CA THR A 270 2.82 -4.29 19.12
C THR A 270 1.80 -5.23 19.69
N ASN A 271 2.23 -6.11 20.59
CA ASN A 271 1.34 -6.92 21.41
C ASN A 271 1.38 -6.35 22.83
N MET A 272 0.20 -6.01 23.37
CA MET A 272 0.10 -5.67 24.79
C MET A 272 0.30 -6.93 25.61
N VAL A 273 1.07 -6.82 26.69
CA VAL A 273 1.28 -7.88 27.69
C VAL A 273 0.56 -7.49 28.98
#